data_AF-U6ST88-F1
#
_entry.id   AF-U6ST88-F1
#
_cell.length_a   1.000
_cell.length_b   1.000
_cell.length_c   1.000
_cell.angle_alpha   90.00
_cell.angle_beta   90.00
_cell.angle_gamma   90.00
#
_symmetry.space_group_name_H-M   'P 1'
#
loop_
_entity.id
_entity.type
_entity.pdbx_description
1 polymer ?
#
loop_
_entity_poly.entity_id
_entity_poly.type
_entity_poly.pdbx_seq_one_letter_code
_entity_poly.pdbx_strand_id
1 'polypeptide(L)'
;MIIIDVLYVVILFFLAVQLTMSIVTAIIGNTAVRIMEFSFIKNSNSLSDKLLNISFYALYGLPHFFYVFLMKRFSYAAARLLYIVYLICLLISVTTLLLISSFITEALM
;
A
#
# COMPACT_ATOMS: atom_id res chain seq x y z
N MET A 1 -26.29 -8.50 -0.87
CA MET A 1 -25.20 -9.29 -1.47
C MET A 1 -24.37 -8.44 -2.41
N ILE A 2 -24.91 -7.94 -3.53
CA ILE A 2 -24.15 -7.14 -4.53
C ILE A 2 -23.30 -6.00 -3.93
N ILE A 3 -23.83 -5.20 -3.01
CA ILE A 3 -23.07 -4.10 -2.38
C ILE A 3 -21.86 -4.62 -1.59
N ILE A 4 -22.01 -5.75 -0.89
CA ILE A 4 -20.93 -6.38 -0.11
C ILE A 4 -19.87 -6.94 -1.05
N ASP A 5 -20.28 -7.57 -2.15
CA ASP A 5 -19.36 -8.10 -3.16
C ASP A 5 -18.54 -6.99 -3.83
N VAL A 6 -19.18 -5.86 -4.16
CA VAL A 6 -18.49 -4.68 -4.69
C VAL A 6 -17.50 -4.11 -3.69
N LEU A 7 -17.87 -3.97 -2.41
CA LEU A 7 -16.95 -3.50 -1.36
C LEU A 7 -15.76 -4.45 -1.19
N TYR A 8 -15.99 -5.75 -1.25
CA TYR A 8 -14.93 -6.76 -1.17
C TYR A 8 -13.93 -6.63 -2.33
N VAL A 9 -14.41 -6.49 -3.58
CA VAL A 9 -13.56 -6.26 -4.75
C VAL A 9 -12.76 -4.97 -4.62
N VAL A 10 -13.37 -3.89 -4.13
CA VAL A 10 -12.68 -2.61 -3.92
C VAL A 10 -11.56 -2.75 -2.89
N ILE A 11 -11.79 -3.44 -1.77
CA ILE A 11 -10.76 -3.69 -0.75
C ILE A 11 -9.61 -4.52 -1.33
N LEU A 12 -9.92 -5.59 -2.06
CA LEU A 12 -8.89 -6.41 -2.72
C LEU A 12 -8.06 -5.61 -3.71
N PHE A 13 -8.69 -4.71 -4.49
CA PHE A 13 -7.99 -3.82 -5.40
C PHE A 13 -7.01 -2.91 -4.65
N PHE A 14 -7.44 -2.24 -3.57
CA PHE A 14 -6.54 -1.42 -2.75
C PHE A 14 -5.39 -2.23 -2.16
N LEU A 15 -5.67 -3.42 -1.62
CA LEU A 15 -4.63 -4.31 -1.08
C LEU A 15 -3.62 -4.73 -2.15
N ALA A 16 -4.09 -5.08 -3.35
CA ALA A 16 -3.23 -5.47 -4.46
C ALA A 16 -2.30 -4.31 -4.87
N VAL A 17 -2.82 -3.09 -5.02
CA VAL A 17 -2.01 -1.92 -5.40
C VAL A 17 -0.97 -1.61 -4.31
N GLN A 18 -1.37 -1.63 -3.04
CA GLN A 18 -0.46 -1.40 -1.91
C GLN A 18 0.67 -2.44 -1.88
N LEU A 19 0.34 -3.72 -2.08
CA LEU A 19 1.32 -4.82 -2.15
C LEU A 19 2.27 -4.67 -3.33
N THR A 20 1.75 -4.44 -4.54
CA THR A 20 2.57 -4.24 -5.74
C THR A 20 3.54 -3.08 -5.54
N MET A 21 3.06 -1.94 -5.05
CA MET A 21 3.91 -0.77 -4.83
C MET A 21 4.91 -0.98 -3.70
N SER A 22 4.59 -1.79 -2.69
CA SER A 22 5.54 -2.19 -1.63
C SER A 22 6.65 -3.09 -2.20
N ILE A 23 6.32 -4.04 -3.07
CA ILE A 23 7.30 -4.90 -3.75
C ILE A 23 8.22 -4.06 -4.65
N VAL A 24 7.64 -3.16 -5.47
CA VAL A 24 8.41 -2.25 -6.34
C VAL A 24 9.35 -1.39 -5.49
N THR A 25 8.90 -0.89 -4.34
CA THR A 25 9.72 -0.12 -3.42
C THR A 25 10.84 -0.94 -2.79
N ALA A 26 10.63 -2.22 -2.47
CA ALA A 26 11.71 -3.08 -1.97
C ALA A 26 12.79 -3.34 -3.04
N ILE A 27 12.38 -3.50 -4.30
CA ILE A 27 13.28 -3.81 -5.43
C ILE A 27 14.07 -2.57 -5.89
N ILE A 28 13.39 -1.44 -6.11
CA ILE A 28 13.99 -0.26 -6.75
C ILE A 28 14.28 0.85 -5.71
N GLY A 29 13.80 0.71 -4.48
CA GLY A 29 14.12 1.62 -3.37
C GLY A 29 13.64 3.05 -3.61
N ASN A 30 14.56 4.00 -3.44
CA ASN A 30 14.29 5.43 -3.50
C ASN A 30 13.67 5.88 -4.84
N THR A 31 13.97 5.19 -5.95
CA THR A 31 13.38 5.51 -7.26
C THR A 31 11.88 5.25 -7.28
N ALA A 32 11.41 4.18 -6.64
CA ALA A 32 9.98 3.88 -6.55
C ALA A 32 9.23 4.96 -5.75
N VAL A 33 9.82 5.41 -4.64
CA VAL A 33 9.25 6.49 -3.83
C VAL A 33 9.19 7.80 -4.59
N ARG A 34 10.23 8.15 -5.37
CA ARG A 34 10.18 9.32 -6.26
C ARG A 34 9.06 9.24 -7.28
N ILE A 35 8.79 8.06 -7.85
CA ILE A 35 7.66 7.86 -8.78
C ILE A 35 6.33 8.12 -8.06
N MET A 36 6.17 7.61 -6.84
CA MET A 36 4.99 7.88 -6.01
C MET A 36 4.84 9.38 -5.71
N GLU A 37 5.95 10.07 -5.43
CA GLU A 37 5.97 11.51 -5.17
C GLU A 37 5.55 12.34 -6.39
N PHE A 38 5.91 11.91 -7.60
CA PHE A 38 5.52 12.59 -8.85
C PHE A 38 4.02 12.54 -9.12
N SER A 39 3.35 11.52 -8.62
CA SER A 39 1.90 11.40 -8.77
C SER A 39 1.13 12.36 -7.85
N PHE A 40 1.73 12.88 -6.78
CA PHE A 40 1.06 13.86 -5.93
C PHE A 40 1.08 15.26 -6.56
N ILE A 41 -0.09 15.89 -6.63
CA ILE A 41 -0.24 17.27 -7.10
C ILE A 41 0.25 18.21 -6.00
N LYS A 42 1.35 18.90 -6.26
CA LYS A 42 1.91 19.94 -5.37
C LYS A 42 1.03 21.20 -5.42
N ASN A 43 0.84 21.85 -4.27
CA ASN A 43 0.01 23.05 -4.13
C ASN A 43 -1.45 22.86 -4.62
N SER A 44 -2.09 21.77 -4.19
CA SER A 44 -3.47 21.43 -4.53
C SER A 44 -4.47 22.47 -3.96
N ASN A 45 -4.84 23.46 -4.78
CA ASN A 45 -5.76 24.53 -4.41
C ASN A 45 -7.23 24.16 -4.70
N SER A 46 -7.48 23.35 -5.74
CA SER A 46 -8.84 22.93 -6.11
C SER A 46 -9.31 21.70 -5.33
N LEU A 47 -10.64 21.51 -5.23
CA LEU A 47 -11.23 20.33 -4.59
C LEU A 47 -10.86 19.03 -5.34
N SER A 48 -10.82 19.08 -6.67
CA SER A 48 -10.42 17.94 -7.52
C SER A 48 -8.99 17.49 -7.26
N ASP A 49 -8.05 18.43 -7.10
CA ASP A 49 -6.65 18.09 -6.82
C ASP A 49 -6.50 17.39 -5.46
N LYS A 50 -7.27 17.85 -4.46
CA LYS A 50 -7.31 17.23 -3.13
C LYS A 50 -7.87 15.82 -3.18
N LEU A 51 -8.94 15.59 -3.93
CA LEU A 51 -9.51 14.25 -4.11
C LEU A 51 -8.53 13.30 -4.80
N LEU A 52 -7.86 13.76 -5.87
CA LEU A 52 -6.81 12.99 -6.54
C LEU A 52 -5.66 12.61 -5.59
N ASN A 53 -5.18 13.56 -4.80
CA ASN A 53 -4.15 13.27 -3.80
C ASN A 53 -4.61 12.27 -2.74
N ILE A 54 -5.87 12.34 -2.29
CA ILE A 54 -6.45 11.35 -1.37
C ILE A 54 -6.49 9.97 -2.03
N SER A 55 -6.92 9.88 -3.29
CA SER A 55 -6.95 8.61 -4.04
C SER A 55 -5.54 8.01 -4.16
N PHE A 56 -4.55 8.80 -4.53
CA PHE A 56 -3.16 8.37 -4.59
C PHE A 56 -2.62 7.91 -3.23
N TYR A 57 -2.97 8.62 -2.16
CA TYR A 57 -2.60 8.21 -0.80
C TYR A 57 -3.28 6.90 -0.38
N ALA A 58 -4.54 6.70 -0.76
CA ALA A 58 -5.26 5.44 -0.52
C ALA A 58 -4.64 4.26 -1.29
N LEU A 59 -4.08 4.51 -2.48
CA LEU A 59 -3.50 3.48 -3.34
C LEU A 59 -2.09 3.04 -2.92
N TYR A 60 -1.19 3.97 -2.58
CA TYR A 60 0.20 3.63 -2.24
C TYR A 60 0.81 4.52 -1.14
N GLY A 61 -0.03 5.15 -0.32
CA GLY A 61 0.43 5.98 0.80
C GLY A 61 1.21 5.20 1.87
N LEU A 62 0.86 3.93 2.14
CA LEU A 62 1.57 3.10 3.11
C LEU A 62 3.02 2.81 2.71
N PRO A 63 3.31 2.23 1.51
CA PRO A 63 4.68 1.96 1.10
C PRO A 63 5.51 3.23 1.03
N HIS A 64 4.93 4.34 0.55
CA HIS A 64 5.57 5.65 0.54
C HIS A 64 5.92 6.12 1.96
N PHE A 65 4.95 6.13 2.87
CA PHE A 65 5.13 6.58 4.25
C PHE A 65 6.20 5.79 4.99
N PHE A 66 6.12 4.45 4.97
CA PHE A 66 7.06 3.60 5.70
C PHE A 66 8.49 3.75 5.17
N TYR A 67 8.67 3.78 3.84
CA TYR A 67 10.00 3.92 3.27
C TYR A 67 10.62 5.30 3.59
N VAL A 68 9.87 6.38 3.40
CA VAL A 68 10.33 7.74 3.72
C VAL A 68 10.65 7.88 5.20
N PHE A 69 9.82 7.31 6.07
CA PHE A 69 10.06 7.32 7.52
C PHE A 69 11.35 6.59 7.90
N LEU A 70 11.60 5.41 7.33
CA LEU A 70 12.82 4.63 7.57
C LEU A 70 14.06 5.37 7.05
N MET A 71 13.97 5.95 5.85
CA MET A 71 15.05 6.75 5.25
C MET A 71 15.42 8.00 6.06
N LYS A 72 14.49 8.56 6.84
CA LYS A 72 14.77 9.69 7.75
C LYS A 72 15.53 9.28 9.02
N ARG A 73 15.46 8.01 9.42
CA ARG A 73 15.99 7.52 10.71
C ARG A 73 17.24 6.65 10.57
N PHE A 74 17.38 5.98 9.44
CA PHE A 74 18.43 4.97 9.23
C PHE A 74 19.23 5.25 7.96
N SER A 75 20.43 4.67 7.87
CA SER A 75 21.20 4.68 6.63
C SER A 75 20.44 3.96 5.51
N TYR A 76 20.74 4.28 4.25
CA TYR A 76 20.04 3.71 3.09
C TYR A 76 19.94 2.18 3.13
N ALA A 77 21.04 1.50 3.46
CA ALA A 77 21.08 0.04 3.55
C ALA A 77 20.18 -0.50 4.68
N ALA A 78 20.24 0.13 5.86
CA ALA A 78 19.42 -0.27 7.01
C ALA A 78 17.93 0.02 6.77
N ALA A 79 17.59 1.18 6.19
CA ALA A 79 16.23 1.52 5.81
C ALA A 79 15.66 0.51 4.81
N ARG A 80 16.45 0.08 3.82
CA ARG A 80 16.04 -0.93 2.84
C ARG A 80 15.81 -2.30 3.47
N LEU A 81 16.68 -2.74 4.38
CA LEU A 81 16.49 -4.00 5.11
C LEU A 81 15.24 -3.97 5.99
N LEU A 82 15.05 -2.91 6.77
CA LEU A 82 13.86 -2.73 7.61
C LEU A 82 12.58 -2.67 6.77
N TYR A 83 12.65 -2.09 5.58
CA TYR A 83 11.52 -2.06 4.67
C TYR A 83 11.19 -3.45 4.09
N ILE A 84 12.19 -4.28 3.81
CA ILE A 84 11.97 -5.68 3.42
C ILE A 84 11.29 -6.45 4.56
N VAL A 85 11.70 -6.23 5.81
CA VAL A 85 11.02 -6.81 6.98
C VAL A 85 9.56 -6.36 7.04
N TYR A 86 9.29 -5.07 6.86
CA TYR A 86 7.93 -4.53 6.75
C TYR A 86 7.12 -5.23 5.64
N LEU A 87 7.70 -5.41 4.45
CA LEU A 87 7.05 -6.08 3.33
C LEU A 87 6.70 -7.54 3.66
N ILE A 88 7.60 -8.26 4.33
CA ILE A 88 7.34 -9.64 4.78
C ILE A 88 6.17 -9.66 5.77
N CYS A 89 6.16 -8.76 6.76
CA CYS A 89 5.05 -8.64 7.72
C CYS A 89 3.72 -8.31 7.02
N LEU A 90 3.75 -7.44 6.02
CA LEU A 90 2.58 -7.07 5.23
C LEU A 90 2.04 -8.28 4.44
N LEU A 91 2.92 -9.04 3.78
CA LEU A 91 2.53 -10.26 3.04
C LEU A 91 1.91 -11.32 3.95
N ILE A 92 2.50 -11.55 5.14
CA ILE A 92 1.95 -12.47 6.13
C ILE A 92 0.55 -11.99 6.56
N SER A 93 0.40 -10.71 6.90
CA SER A 93 -0.87 -10.14 7.35
C SER A 93 -1.98 -10.27 6.30
N VAL A 94 -1.68 -9.98 5.03
CA VAL A 94 -2.64 -10.12 3.93
C VAL A 94 -2.99 -11.59 3.71
N THR A 95 -2.01 -12.49 3.74
CA THR A 95 -2.24 -13.94 3.56
C THR A 95 -3.13 -14.49 4.67
N THR A 96 -2.85 -14.13 5.93
CA THR A 96 -3.68 -14.51 7.08
C THR A 96 -5.12 -13.99 6.94
N LEU A 97 -5.29 -12.74 6.50
CA LEU A 97 -6.61 -12.16 6.28
C LEU A 97 -7.40 -12.92 5.20
N LEU A 98 -6.75 -13.27 4.09
CA LEU A 98 -7.38 -14.05 3.02
C LEU A 98 -7.76 -15.46 3.47
N LEU A 99 -6.91 -16.13 4.26
CA LEU A 99 -7.19 -17.46 4.82
C LEU A 99 -8.36 -17.44 5.82
N ILE A 100 -8.43 -16.41 6.67
CA ILE A 100 -9.57 -16.22 7.58
C ILE A 100 -10.85 -15.98 6.77
N SER A 101 -10.78 -15.14 5.73
CA SER A 101 -11.92 -14.86 4.86
C SER A 101 -12.42 -16.12 4.14
N SER A 102 -11.52 -16.98 3.63
CA SER A 102 -11.92 -18.22 2.98
C SER A 102 -12.56 -19.19 3.98
N PHE A 103 -11.99 -19.35 5.17
CA PHE A 103 -12.53 -20.22 6.21
C PHE A 103 -13.93 -19.78 6.66
N ILE A 104 -14.14 -18.47 6.86
CA ILE A 104 -15.46 -17.92 7.20
C ILE A 104 -16.48 -18.17 6.08
N THR A 105 -16.05 -18.02 4.82
CA THR A 105 -16.93 -18.26 3.66
C THR A 105 -17.36 -19.72 3.59
N GLU A 106 -16.43 -20.66 3.78
CA GLU A 106 -16.72 -22.10 3.82
C GLU A 106 -17.62 -22.49 4.99
N ALA A 107 -17.45 -21.86 6.17
CA ALA A 107 -18.25 -22.17 7.36
C ALA A 107 -19.68 -21.59 7.31
N LEU A 108 -19.93 -20.56 6.49
CA LEU A 108 -21.23 -19.92 6.32
C LEU A 108 -22.04 -20.44 5.13
N MET A 109 -21.42 -21.24 4.25
CA MET A 109 -22.07 -21.96 3.14
C MET A 109 -22.61 -23.31 3.58
#